data_AF-A0A6A1VR99-F1
#
_entry.id   AF-A0A6A1VR99-F1
#
_cell.length_a   1.000
_cell.length_b   1.000
_cell.length_c   1.000
_cell.angle_alpha   90.00
_cell.angle_beta   90.00
_cell.angle_gamma   90.00
#
_symmetry.space_group_name_H-M   'P 1'
#
loop_
_entity.id
_entity.type
_entity.pdbx_description
1 polymer ?
#
loop_
_entity_poly.entity_id
_entity_poly.type
_entity_poly.pdbx_seq_one_letter_code
_entity_poly.pdbx_strand_id
1 'polypeptide(L)'
;MRMELRRDQEDDIACIIHDEFMYFSEAVATSLKLPSIILRTTSAATSLARPTIVQLQAEGRIPLPDSVSEDAVPELHPLRFKDLPFTIMSRTIDNFLQLVVHTYDIRTSSAIVWNTIDCLEPSTLAHIQRQSQVRVLPLGAIYKFAPASSCGSLLDEDTSCVEWLGKQTKNSVIYRVNTRYVTHVWRVGLELEDELERGDIEESCKKTTGGQRREAMRERARNLKKKVEVCIREGGSSNNYLNRLVEMIMSFK
;
A
#
# COMPACT_ATOMS: atom_id res chain seq x y z
N MET A 1 -27.04 27.26 9.49
CA MET A 1 -26.77 27.45 8.05
C MET A 1 -27.16 26.16 7.34
N ARG A 2 -28.36 26.11 6.76
CA ARG A 2 -28.81 24.97 5.93
C ARG A 2 -28.03 25.03 4.63
N MET A 3 -27.22 24.02 4.34
CA MET A 3 -26.69 23.82 2.99
C MET A 3 -27.80 23.24 2.13
N GLU A 4 -28.47 24.10 1.39
CA GLU A 4 -29.30 23.69 0.26
C GLU A 4 -28.35 23.23 -0.86
N LEU A 5 -28.25 21.92 -1.04
CA LEU A 5 -27.67 21.31 -2.23
C LEU A 5 -28.55 21.70 -3.41
N ARG A 6 -27.99 22.51 -4.33
CA ARG A 6 -28.60 22.79 -5.63
C ARG A 6 -28.76 21.47 -6.37
N ARG A 7 -30.01 21.13 -6.69
CA ARG A 7 -30.38 20.04 -7.61
C ARG A 7 -30.21 20.56 -9.04
N ASP A 8 -29.07 20.25 -9.65
CA ASP A 8 -28.87 20.38 -11.10
C ASP A 8 -28.44 19.00 -11.63
N GLN A 9 -29.30 18.38 -12.46
CA GLN A 9 -29.21 17.03 -13.09
C GLN A 9 -28.96 15.86 -12.11
N GLU A 10 -29.91 14.92 -11.99
CA GLU A 10 -29.72 13.66 -11.24
C GLU A 10 -28.65 12.79 -11.94
N ASP A 11 -27.38 13.08 -11.68
CA ASP A 11 -26.29 12.12 -11.83
C ASP A 11 -26.53 11.02 -10.80
N ASP A 12 -27.23 9.96 -11.21
CA ASP A 12 -27.48 8.80 -10.37
C ASP A 12 -26.14 8.20 -9.91
N ILE A 13 -25.96 8.11 -8.59
CA ILE A 13 -24.71 7.67 -7.97
C ILE A 13 -24.62 6.15 -8.14
N ALA A 14 -23.69 5.66 -8.98
CA ALA A 14 -23.60 4.24 -9.27
C ALA A 14 -23.10 3.37 -8.09
N CYS A 15 -22.18 3.89 -7.28
CA CYS A 15 -21.62 3.19 -6.11
C CYS A 15 -20.84 4.14 -5.18
N ILE A 16 -20.47 3.62 -4.01
CA ILE A 16 -19.56 4.29 -3.06
C ILE A 16 -18.21 3.56 -3.06
N ILE A 17 -17.12 4.25 -3.40
CA ILE A 17 -15.76 3.75 -3.23
C ILE A 17 -15.17 4.42 -1.98
N HIS A 18 -14.67 3.63 -1.03
CA HIS A 18 -14.12 4.17 0.23
C HIS A 18 -12.82 3.49 0.62
N ASP A 19 -11.94 4.23 1.31
CA ASP A 19 -10.72 3.67 1.88
C ASP A 19 -11.03 2.56 2.91
N GLU A 20 -10.12 1.61 3.08
CA GLU A 20 -10.25 0.51 4.05
C GLU A 20 -10.50 0.99 5.49
N PHE A 21 -9.93 2.14 5.89
CA PHE A 21 -10.14 2.70 7.22
C PHE A 21 -11.41 3.53 7.36
N MET A 22 -12.03 3.91 6.24
CA MET A 22 -13.35 4.56 6.22
C MET A 22 -14.49 3.52 6.22
N TYR A 23 -14.32 2.43 6.97
CA TYR A 23 -15.22 1.27 7.01
C TYR A 23 -16.67 1.59 7.45
N PHE A 24 -16.90 2.76 8.05
CA PHE A 24 -18.24 3.28 8.37
C PHE A 24 -19.03 3.69 7.12
N SER A 25 -18.34 3.95 5.99
CA SER A 25 -18.96 4.32 4.71
C SER A 25 -19.82 3.19 4.14
N GLU A 26 -19.54 1.95 4.52
CA GLU A 26 -20.35 0.80 4.11
C GLU A 26 -21.78 0.89 4.67
N ALA A 27 -21.94 1.32 5.92
CA ALA A 27 -23.27 1.51 6.50
C ALA A 27 -24.08 2.58 5.77
N VAL A 28 -23.40 3.63 5.29
CA VAL A 28 -23.99 4.67 4.45
C VAL A 28 -24.41 4.09 3.11
N ALA A 29 -23.53 3.34 2.44
CA ALA A 29 -23.84 2.66 1.17
C ALA A 29 -25.08 1.76 1.30
N THR A 30 -25.13 0.94 2.34
CA THR A 30 -26.27 0.07 2.66
C THR A 30 -27.56 0.88 2.89
N SER A 31 -27.50 1.98 3.66
CA SER A 31 -28.68 2.83 3.91
C SER A 31 -29.23 3.48 2.64
N LEU A 32 -28.35 3.81 1.70
CA LEU A 32 -28.69 4.38 0.40
C LEU A 32 -28.99 3.31 -0.65
N LYS A 33 -28.87 2.02 -0.31
CA LYS A 33 -29.01 0.86 -1.22
C LYS A 33 -28.05 0.94 -2.42
N LEU A 34 -26.86 1.49 -2.19
CA LEU A 34 -25.81 1.60 -3.19
C LEU A 34 -24.75 0.50 -3.01
N PRO A 35 -24.20 -0.04 -4.11
CA PRO A 35 -23.03 -0.91 -4.05
C PRO A 35 -21.84 -0.20 -3.40
N SER A 36 -21.02 -0.93 -2.65
CA SER A 36 -19.76 -0.42 -2.10
C SER A 36 -18.55 -1.15 -2.66
N ILE A 37 -17.44 -0.42 -2.83
CA ILE A 37 -16.14 -0.95 -3.26
C ILE A 37 -15.09 -0.44 -2.27
N ILE A 38 -14.28 -1.36 -1.74
CA ILE A 38 -13.21 -1.02 -0.78
C ILE A 38 -11.93 -0.68 -1.56
N LEU A 39 -11.30 0.44 -1.23
CA LEU A 39 -9.97 0.82 -1.72
C LEU A 39 -8.92 0.52 -0.64
N ARG A 40 -7.99 -0.39 -0.94
CA ARG A 40 -6.83 -0.68 -0.10
C ARG A 40 -5.60 0.04 -0.62
N THR A 41 -5.08 0.96 0.19
CA THR A 41 -3.91 1.78 -0.10
C THR A 41 -2.61 1.20 0.48
N THR A 42 -2.71 0.13 1.25
CA THR A 42 -1.57 -0.61 1.81
C THR A 42 -1.07 -1.73 0.89
N SER A 43 0.19 -2.14 1.06
CA SER A 43 0.72 -3.27 0.29
C SER A 43 -0.02 -4.57 0.64
N ALA A 44 -0.09 -5.49 -0.32
CA ALA A 44 -0.71 -6.80 -0.10
C ALA A 44 -0.01 -7.54 1.06
N ALA A 45 1.31 -7.40 1.17
CA ALA A 45 2.11 -8.01 2.20
C ALA A 45 1.75 -7.55 3.62
N THR A 46 1.63 -6.23 3.81
CA THR A 46 1.24 -5.66 5.11
C THR A 46 -0.15 -6.13 5.51
N SER A 47 -1.05 -6.33 4.54
CA SER A 47 -2.37 -6.88 4.82
C SER A 47 -2.34 -8.36 5.23
N LEU A 48 -1.41 -9.19 4.74
CA LEU A 48 -1.28 -10.55 5.29
C LEU A 48 -0.69 -10.57 6.70
N ALA A 49 0.05 -9.53 7.10
CA ALA A 49 0.63 -9.44 8.43
C ALA A 49 -0.39 -9.13 9.54
N ARG A 50 -1.47 -8.39 9.26
CA ARG A 50 -2.43 -7.96 10.30
C ARG A 50 -3.19 -9.13 10.96
N PRO A 51 -3.70 -10.13 10.24
CA PRO A 51 -4.32 -11.31 10.88
C PRO A 51 -3.37 -12.06 11.82
N THR A 52 -2.08 -12.11 11.49
CA THR A 52 -1.06 -12.73 12.36
C THR A 52 -0.94 -11.97 13.68
N ILE A 53 -1.03 -10.63 13.67
CA ILE A 53 -1.04 -9.84 14.91
C ILE A 53 -2.25 -10.17 15.78
N VAL A 54 -3.44 -10.30 15.18
CA VAL A 54 -4.67 -10.68 15.89
C VAL A 54 -4.51 -12.05 16.55
N GLN A 55 -3.94 -13.02 15.82
CA GLN A 55 -3.66 -14.36 16.35
C GLN A 55 -2.66 -14.31 17.51
N LEU A 56 -1.54 -13.60 17.36
CA LEU A 56 -0.53 -13.47 18.42
C LEU A 56 -1.11 -12.85 19.70
N GLN A 57 -2.02 -11.87 19.57
CA GLN A 57 -2.73 -11.32 20.72
C GLN A 57 -3.62 -12.39 21.39
N ALA A 58 -4.40 -13.13 20.59
CA ALA A 58 -5.31 -14.15 21.10
C ALA A 58 -4.56 -15.29 21.83
N GLU A 59 -3.33 -15.58 21.42
CA GLU A 59 -2.41 -16.52 22.06
C GLU A 59 -1.70 -15.93 23.31
N GLY A 60 -1.91 -14.66 23.63
CA GLY A 60 -1.26 -13.98 24.77
C GLY A 60 0.23 -13.74 24.56
N ARG A 61 0.71 -13.73 23.31
CA ARG A 61 2.14 -13.57 22.96
C ARG A 61 2.59 -12.13 22.81
N ILE A 62 1.69 -11.18 23.09
CA ILE A 62 1.94 -9.75 22.99
C ILE A 62 1.91 -9.15 24.40
N PRO A 63 2.91 -8.33 24.79
CA PRO A 63 4.04 -7.86 23.99
C PRO A 63 5.03 -8.98 23.63
N LEU A 64 5.60 -8.90 22.43
CA LEU A 64 6.58 -9.87 21.95
C LEU A 64 7.90 -9.69 22.71
N PRO A 65 8.51 -10.78 23.23
CA PRO A 65 9.83 -10.70 23.84
C PRO A 65 10.91 -10.24 22.86
N ASP A 66 11.90 -9.49 23.34
CA ASP A 66 13.03 -9.04 22.51
C ASP A 66 13.79 -10.22 21.87
N SER A 67 13.79 -11.39 22.54
CA SER A 67 14.46 -12.60 22.05
C SER A 67 13.90 -13.14 20.73
N VAL A 68 12.63 -12.86 20.40
CA VAL A 68 12.00 -13.32 19.15
C VAL A 68 11.89 -12.20 18.11
N SER A 69 12.36 -11.00 18.44
CA SER A 69 12.24 -9.79 17.62
C SER A 69 12.81 -9.98 16.20
N GLU A 70 13.96 -10.65 16.11
CA GLU A 70 14.66 -10.95 14.85
C GLU A 70 14.15 -12.20 14.12
N ASP A 71 13.31 -13.01 14.77
CA ASP A 71 12.84 -14.26 14.18
C ASP A 71 11.90 -13.98 13.01
N ALA A 72 11.97 -14.83 11.99
CA ALA A 72 11.07 -14.77 10.84
C ALA A 72 9.65 -15.08 11.27
N VAL A 73 8.68 -14.32 10.74
CA VAL A 73 7.27 -14.61 10.94
C VAL A 73 6.86 -15.75 9.99
N PRO A 74 6.29 -16.85 10.50
CA PRO A 74 5.83 -17.96 9.66
C PRO A 74 4.91 -17.47 8.54
N GLU A 75 5.09 -18.02 7.32
CA GLU A 75 4.29 -17.72 6.12
C GLU A 75 4.35 -16.27 5.61
N LEU A 76 5.03 -15.36 6.30
CA LEU A 76 5.11 -13.93 5.99
C LEU A 76 6.51 -13.46 5.60
N HIS A 77 7.32 -14.35 5.01
CA HIS A 77 8.64 -14.00 4.51
C HIS A 77 8.57 -12.78 3.55
N PRO A 78 9.40 -11.74 3.72
CA PRO A 78 10.63 -11.67 4.53
C PRO A 78 10.47 -10.96 5.88
N LEU A 79 9.26 -10.86 6.42
CA LEU A 79 9.00 -10.12 7.66
C LEU A 79 9.52 -10.87 8.89
N ARG A 80 10.13 -10.12 9.80
CA ARG A 80 10.43 -10.53 11.18
C ARG A 80 9.37 -10.01 12.14
N PHE A 81 9.35 -10.51 13.36
CA PHE A 81 8.41 -10.04 14.37
C PHE A 81 8.51 -8.53 14.64
N LYS A 82 9.71 -7.94 14.61
CA LYS A 82 9.90 -6.47 14.70
C LYS A 82 9.38 -5.68 13.49
N ASP A 83 9.23 -6.34 12.35
CA ASP A 83 8.75 -5.72 11.11
C ASP A 83 7.21 -5.70 11.03
N LEU A 84 6.51 -6.29 12.02
CA LEU A 84 5.05 -6.32 12.05
C LEU A 84 4.47 -4.91 12.30
N PRO A 85 3.38 -4.53 11.61
CA PRO A 85 2.86 -3.16 11.59
C PRO A 85 2.07 -2.75 12.85
N PHE A 86 2.59 -3.01 14.06
CA PHE A 86 1.90 -2.73 15.34
C PHE A 86 1.55 -1.25 15.55
N THR A 87 2.38 -0.34 15.04
CA THR A 87 2.38 1.09 15.42
C THR A 87 1.89 2.04 14.33
N ILE A 88 1.61 1.55 13.12
CA ILE A 88 1.40 2.42 11.95
C ILE A 88 0.14 3.29 12.09
N MET A 89 -0.85 2.89 12.89
CA MET A 89 -2.17 3.55 12.89
C MET A 89 -2.86 3.74 14.24
N SER A 90 -2.25 3.32 15.35
CA SER A 90 -2.90 3.41 16.66
C SER A 90 -1.90 3.56 17.79
N ARG A 91 -2.33 4.27 18.84
CA ARG A 91 -1.57 4.47 20.09
C ARG A 91 -1.61 3.25 21.01
N THR A 92 -2.61 2.38 20.86
CA THR A 92 -2.78 1.17 21.66
C THR A 92 -3.04 -0.04 20.76
N ILE A 93 -2.66 -1.23 21.23
CA ILE A 93 -2.90 -2.47 20.52
C ILE A 93 -4.39 -2.79 20.40
N ASP A 94 -5.20 -2.50 21.42
CA ASP A 94 -6.64 -2.76 21.37
C ASP A 94 -7.33 -1.98 20.26
N ASN A 95 -7.00 -0.70 20.12
CA ASN A 95 -7.52 0.14 19.04
C ASN A 95 -7.03 -0.35 17.66
N PHE A 96 -5.78 -0.83 17.57
CA PHE A 96 -5.28 -1.44 16.34
C PHE A 96 -6.06 -2.70 15.98
N LEU A 97 -6.28 -3.59 16.96
CA LEU A 97 -7.00 -4.84 16.76
C LEU A 97 -8.47 -4.59 16.36
N GLN A 98 -9.14 -3.62 16.98
CA GLN A 98 -10.48 -3.18 16.57
C GLN A 98 -10.49 -2.69 15.11
N LEU A 99 -9.49 -1.89 14.73
CA LEU A 99 -9.33 -1.42 13.35
C LEU A 99 -9.09 -2.58 12.38
N VAL A 100 -8.26 -3.56 12.75
CA VAL A 100 -8.05 -4.77 11.93
C VAL A 100 -9.36 -5.54 11.77
N VAL A 101 -10.11 -5.79 12.85
CA VAL A 101 -11.40 -6.48 12.74
C VAL A 101 -12.35 -5.76 11.78
N HIS A 102 -12.45 -4.43 11.87
CA HIS A 102 -13.35 -3.65 11.00
C HIS A 102 -12.88 -3.55 9.54
N THR A 103 -11.58 -3.54 9.28
CA THR A 103 -11.02 -3.43 7.91
C THR A 103 -11.03 -4.75 7.13
N TYR A 104 -11.11 -5.89 7.83
CA TYR A 104 -11.20 -7.23 7.24
C TYR A 104 -12.62 -7.75 7.15
N ASP A 105 -13.56 -7.11 7.85
CA ASP A 105 -14.98 -7.29 7.59
C ASP A 105 -15.34 -6.63 6.25
N ILE A 106 -15.28 -7.43 5.19
CA ILE A 106 -15.60 -7.03 3.81
C ILE A 106 -17.11 -6.85 3.58
N ARG A 107 -17.94 -7.17 4.58
CA ARG A 107 -19.41 -7.00 4.60
C ARG A 107 -20.08 -7.34 3.27
N THR A 108 -20.85 -6.39 2.73
CA THR A 108 -21.62 -6.53 1.49
C THR A 108 -20.90 -5.94 0.27
N SER A 109 -19.62 -5.60 0.40
CA SER A 109 -18.89 -4.92 -0.66
C SER A 109 -18.78 -5.77 -1.92
N SER A 110 -18.98 -5.13 -3.07
CA SER A 110 -18.99 -5.79 -4.37
C SER A 110 -17.59 -6.16 -4.87
N ALA A 111 -16.58 -5.39 -4.46
CA ALA A 111 -15.18 -5.63 -4.83
C ALA A 111 -14.20 -4.93 -3.88
N ILE A 112 -12.93 -5.35 -3.99
CA ILE A 112 -11.78 -4.69 -3.38
C ILE A 112 -10.85 -4.21 -4.50
N VAL A 113 -10.64 -2.91 -4.59
CA VAL A 113 -9.58 -2.30 -5.38
C VAL A 113 -8.34 -2.22 -4.51
N TRP A 114 -7.23 -2.76 -5.00
CA TRP A 114 -5.96 -2.78 -4.27
C TRP A 114 -4.92 -1.98 -5.03
N ASN A 115 -4.37 -0.93 -4.42
CA ASN A 115 -3.36 -0.06 -5.02
C ASN A 115 -1.97 -0.73 -5.03
N THR A 116 -1.88 -1.86 -5.72
CA THR A 116 -0.64 -2.61 -5.96
C THR A 116 -0.70 -3.27 -7.34
N ILE A 117 0.44 -3.79 -7.80
CA ILE A 117 0.58 -4.38 -9.13
C ILE A 117 0.94 -5.86 -8.95
N ASP A 118 0.32 -6.71 -9.77
CA ASP A 118 0.56 -8.15 -9.80
C ASP A 118 2.04 -8.51 -9.92
N CYS A 119 2.81 -7.78 -10.74
CA CYS A 119 4.24 -8.03 -10.89
C CYS A 119 5.09 -7.64 -9.66
N LEU A 120 4.55 -6.88 -8.71
CA LEU A 120 5.27 -6.47 -7.48
C LEU A 120 5.06 -7.46 -6.33
N GLU A 121 3.86 -8.03 -6.22
CA GLU A 121 3.44 -8.89 -5.10
C GLU A 121 2.69 -10.16 -5.58
N PRO A 122 3.19 -10.93 -6.56
CA PRO A 122 2.40 -11.95 -7.27
C PRO A 122 1.90 -13.07 -6.35
N SER A 123 2.78 -13.63 -5.51
CA SER A 123 2.42 -14.73 -4.60
C SER A 123 1.44 -14.29 -3.53
N THR A 124 1.64 -13.09 -2.98
CA THR A 124 0.79 -12.49 -1.95
C THR A 124 -0.61 -12.21 -2.50
N LEU A 125 -0.69 -11.58 -3.68
CA LEU A 125 -1.96 -11.31 -4.35
C LEU A 125 -2.70 -12.59 -4.72
N ALA A 126 -2.00 -13.59 -5.24
CA ALA A 126 -2.61 -14.90 -5.54
C ALA A 126 -3.15 -15.59 -4.28
N HIS A 127 -2.47 -15.46 -3.14
CA HIS A 127 -2.96 -15.97 -1.87
C HIS A 127 -4.23 -15.24 -1.41
N ILE A 128 -4.24 -13.91 -1.44
CA ILE A 128 -5.39 -13.07 -1.09
C ILE A 128 -6.59 -13.37 -2.00
N GLN A 129 -6.37 -13.47 -3.31
CA GLN A 129 -7.42 -13.76 -4.29
C GLN A 129 -8.06 -15.13 -4.08
N ARG A 130 -7.31 -16.14 -3.59
CA ARG A 130 -7.86 -17.47 -3.27
C ARG A 130 -8.70 -17.48 -2.00
N GLN A 131 -8.39 -16.63 -1.03
CA GLN A 131 -9.08 -16.58 0.26
C GLN A 131 -10.28 -15.62 0.27
N SER A 132 -10.26 -14.61 -0.59
CA SER A 132 -11.32 -13.59 -0.66
C SER A 132 -12.58 -14.14 -1.31
N GLN A 133 -13.73 -13.90 -0.67
CA GLN A 133 -15.05 -14.20 -1.23
C GLN A 133 -15.51 -13.15 -2.25
N VAL A 134 -14.91 -11.96 -2.22
CA VAL A 134 -15.20 -10.85 -3.14
C VAL A 134 -14.08 -10.67 -4.16
N ARG A 135 -14.40 -10.03 -5.29
CA ARG A 135 -13.43 -9.81 -6.36
C ARG A 135 -12.35 -8.83 -5.92
N VAL A 136 -11.09 -9.27 -5.93
CA VAL A 136 -9.92 -8.43 -5.67
C VAL A 136 -9.29 -7.99 -6.99
N LEU A 137 -9.13 -6.67 -7.15
CA LEU A 137 -8.62 -6.00 -8.35
C LEU A 137 -7.27 -5.31 -8.01
N PRO A 138 -6.12 -5.93 -8.33
CA PRO A 138 -4.79 -5.30 -8.23
C PRO A 138 -4.64 -4.16 -9.24
N LEU A 139 -5.15 -3.00 -8.88
CA LEU A 139 -5.18 -1.78 -9.67
C LEU A 139 -4.18 -0.80 -9.08
N GLY A 140 -2.91 -1.01 -9.39
CA GLY A 140 -1.82 -0.09 -9.07
C GLY A 140 -1.02 0.26 -10.32
N ALA A 141 -0.17 1.27 -10.30
CA ALA A 141 -0.13 2.35 -9.32
C ALA A 141 -1.18 3.38 -9.72
N ILE A 142 -2.21 3.61 -8.89
CA ILE A 142 -3.38 4.43 -9.26
C ILE A 142 -2.97 5.83 -9.75
N TYR A 143 -1.96 6.43 -9.11
CA TYR A 143 -1.44 7.76 -9.46
C TYR A 143 -0.87 7.86 -10.89
N LYS A 144 -0.60 6.73 -11.57
CA LYS A 144 -0.13 6.71 -12.96
C LYS A 144 -1.25 6.77 -13.99
N PHE A 145 -2.50 6.53 -13.58
CA PHE A 145 -3.68 6.62 -14.44
C PHE A 145 -4.32 8.02 -14.43
N ALA A 146 -3.93 8.88 -13.48
CA ALA A 146 -4.40 10.26 -13.41
C ALA A 146 -3.46 11.23 -14.16
N PRO A 147 -3.99 12.29 -14.79
CA PRO A 147 -3.19 13.41 -15.27
C PRO A 147 -2.39 14.04 -14.13
N ALA A 148 -1.18 14.53 -14.41
CA ALA A 148 -0.34 15.20 -13.40
C ALA A 148 -1.02 16.42 -12.74
N SER A 149 -1.97 17.05 -13.44
CA SER A 149 -2.76 18.19 -12.97
C SER A 149 -4.00 17.81 -12.14
N SER A 150 -4.30 16.51 -11.97
CA SER A 150 -5.50 16.02 -11.30
C SER A 150 -5.27 15.62 -9.84
N CYS A 151 -4.17 16.02 -9.21
CA CYS A 151 -3.98 15.84 -7.77
C CYS A 151 -4.85 16.85 -7.01
N GLY A 152 -6.07 16.42 -6.63
CA GLY A 152 -6.92 17.14 -5.69
C GLY A 152 -6.40 17.01 -4.25
N SER A 153 -5.11 17.32 -4.02
CA SER A 153 -4.56 17.33 -2.67
C SER A 153 -5.33 18.36 -1.84
N LEU A 154 -5.83 17.93 -0.68
CA LEU A 154 -6.47 18.83 0.29
C LEU A 154 -5.45 19.72 1.02
N LEU A 155 -4.15 19.42 0.86
CA LEU A 155 -3.04 20.11 1.48
C LEU A 155 -2.21 20.82 0.41
N ASP A 156 -1.72 22.01 0.74
CA ASP A 156 -0.76 22.73 -0.09
C ASP A 156 0.53 21.90 -0.25
N GLU A 157 0.99 21.75 -1.49
CA GLU A 157 2.20 20.99 -1.80
C GLU A 157 3.45 21.82 -1.48
N ASP A 158 4.35 21.28 -0.65
CA ASP A 158 5.67 21.87 -0.42
C ASP A 158 6.67 21.42 -1.49
N THR A 159 7.05 22.34 -2.36
CA THR A 159 8.00 22.11 -3.46
C THR A 159 9.44 22.46 -3.09
N SER A 160 9.71 22.97 -1.89
CA SER A 160 11.04 23.41 -1.46
C SER A 160 12.09 22.28 -1.49
N CYS A 161 11.67 21.05 -1.18
CA CYS A 161 12.52 19.87 -1.23
C CYS A 161 12.93 19.51 -2.67
N VAL A 162 12.08 19.79 -3.66
CA VAL A 162 12.35 19.54 -5.09
C VAL A 162 13.35 20.57 -5.62
N GLU A 163 13.21 21.84 -5.24
CA GLU A 163 14.20 22.87 -5.57
C GLU A 163 15.56 22.56 -4.95
N TRP A 164 15.58 22.11 -3.69
CA TRP A 164 16.79 21.67 -3.03
C TRP A 164 17.41 20.45 -3.74
N LEU A 165 16.59 19.48 -4.16
CA LEU A 165 17.03 18.29 -4.89
C LEU A 165 17.66 18.65 -6.25
N GLY A 166 17.11 19.66 -6.93
CA GLY A 166 17.64 20.18 -8.19
C GLY A 166 19.06 20.75 -8.11
N LYS A 167 19.51 21.13 -6.90
CA LYS A 167 20.87 21.61 -6.63
C LYS A 167 21.87 20.50 -6.33
N GLN A 168 21.42 19.26 -6.14
CA GLN A 168 22.28 18.14 -5.77
C GLN A 168 22.89 17.46 -7.00
N THR A 169 24.06 16.85 -6.82
CA THR A 169 24.68 16.06 -7.90
C THR A 169 23.84 14.84 -8.23
N LYS A 170 23.79 14.44 -9.52
CA LYS A 170 22.97 13.31 -9.96
C LYS A 170 23.31 12.06 -9.15
N ASN A 171 22.29 11.42 -8.59
CA ASN A 171 22.41 10.18 -7.80
C ASN A 171 23.22 10.30 -6.50
N SER A 172 23.22 11.47 -5.85
CA SER A 172 23.89 11.70 -4.56
C SER A 172 22.97 11.68 -3.34
N VAL A 173 21.66 11.85 -3.55
CA VAL A 173 20.68 11.92 -2.46
C VAL A 173 20.15 10.53 -2.11
N ILE A 174 20.02 10.27 -0.82
CA ILE A 174 19.41 9.05 -0.27
C ILE A 174 18.03 9.41 0.27
N TYR A 175 17.04 8.60 -0.08
CA TYR A 175 15.67 8.73 0.40
C TYR A 175 15.31 7.51 1.26
N ARG A 176 14.77 7.77 2.45
CA ARG A 176 14.40 6.74 3.42
C ARG A 176 12.98 6.25 3.15
N VAL A 177 12.79 4.94 3.03
CA VAL A 177 11.50 4.29 2.74
C VAL A 177 11.34 2.99 3.53
N ASN A 178 10.15 2.40 3.50
CA ASN A 178 9.87 1.07 4.05
C ASN A 178 10.85 0.01 3.50
N THR A 179 11.45 -0.79 4.37
CA THR A 179 12.73 -1.44 4.08
C THR A 179 12.62 -2.88 3.56
N ARG A 180 11.82 -3.75 4.18
CA ARG A 180 11.95 -5.22 3.98
C ARG A 180 11.67 -5.70 2.57
N TYR A 181 10.53 -5.33 1.96
CA TYR A 181 10.24 -5.72 0.57
C TYR A 181 11.21 -5.08 -0.43
N VAL A 182 11.54 -3.81 -0.22
CA VAL A 182 12.48 -3.06 -1.05
C VAL A 182 13.87 -3.71 -1.08
N THR A 183 14.30 -4.30 0.04
CA THR A 183 15.66 -4.82 0.25
C THR A 183 15.77 -6.33 -0.02
N HIS A 184 14.80 -7.12 0.43
CA HIS A 184 14.88 -8.60 0.38
C HIS A 184 14.15 -9.20 -0.82
N VAL A 185 13.04 -8.59 -1.24
CA VAL A 185 12.23 -9.06 -2.38
C VAL A 185 12.68 -8.41 -3.67
N TRP A 186 12.59 -7.08 -3.75
CA TRP A 186 12.95 -6.34 -4.97
C TRP A 186 14.45 -6.10 -5.07
N ARG A 187 15.15 -6.09 -3.93
CA ARG A 187 16.61 -5.86 -3.84
C ARG A 187 17.05 -4.55 -4.49
N VAL A 188 16.19 -3.53 -4.44
CA VAL A 188 16.40 -2.21 -5.06
C VAL A 188 16.80 -1.12 -4.06
N GLY A 189 16.76 -1.42 -2.76
CA GLY A 189 17.22 -0.52 -1.72
C GLY A 189 18.10 -1.21 -0.71
N LEU A 190 18.47 -0.45 0.32
CA LEU A 190 19.32 -0.89 1.41
C LEU A 190 18.59 -0.68 2.73
N GLU A 191 18.82 -1.63 3.62
CA GLU A 191 18.35 -1.58 4.99
C GLU A 191 19.49 -1.04 5.84
N LEU A 192 19.17 -0.06 6.67
CA LEU A 192 20.03 0.43 7.74
C LEU A 192 19.29 0.07 9.03
N GLU A 193 19.87 -0.84 9.82
CA GLU A 193 19.29 -1.28 11.09
C GLU A 193 19.88 -0.49 12.26
N ASP A 194 19.19 -0.52 13.40
CA ASP A 194 19.61 0.03 14.70
C ASP A 194 19.64 1.57 14.83
N GLU A 195 19.98 2.05 16.03
CA GLU A 195 20.26 3.47 16.27
C GLU A 195 21.52 3.85 15.48
N LEU A 196 21.30 4.46 14.31
CA LEU A 196 22.38 4.83 13.42
C LEU A 196 23.12 6.05 13.96
N GLU A 197 24.38 5.86 14.33
CA GLU A 197 25.28 6.99 14.52
C GLU A 197 25.69 7.58 13.16
N ARG A 198 26.15 8.82 13.17
CA ARG A 198 26.63 9.51 11.96
C ARG A 198 27.67 8.66 11.20
N GLY A 199 28.52 7.93 11.91
CA GLY A 199 29.53 7.04 11.33
C GLY A 199 28.92 5.89 10.52
N ASP A 200 27.88 5.23 11.04
CA ASP A 200 27.21 4.10 10.39
C ASP A 200 26.47 4.54 9.12
N ILE A 201 25.83 5.71 9.18
CA ILE A 201 25.20 6.34 8.03
C ILE A 201 26.26 6.66 6.97
N GLU A 202 27.38 7.28 7.36
CA GLU A 202 28.46 7.61 6.43
C GLU A 202 29.07 6.35 5.78
N GLU A 203 29.32 5.30 6.55
CA GLU A 203 29.86 4.03 6.03
C GLU A 203 28.87 3.38 5.06
N SER A 204 27.59 3.33 5.44
CA SER A 204 26.54 2.82 4.58
C SER A 204 26.37 3.65 3.32
N CYS A 205 26.44 4.98 3.41
CA CYS A 205 26.48 5.87 2.25
C CYS A 205 27.66 5.53 1.34
N LYS A 206 28.88 5.37 1.89
CA LYS A 206 30.08 5.00 1.12
C LYS A 206 29.93 3.64 0.42
N LYS A 207 29.41 2.62 1.12
CA LYS A 207 29.10 1.29 0.56
C LYS A 207 28.05 1.35 -0.56
N THR A 208 27.20 2.37 -0.55
CA THR A 208 26.09 2.54 -1.51
C THR A 208 26.44 3.44 -2.68
N THR A 209 27.38 4.36 -2.48
CA THR A 209 27.72 5.41 -3.45
C THR A 209 28.76 4.97 -4.48
N GLY A 210 29.38 3.80 -4.34
CA GLY A 210 30.28 3.22 -5.35
C GLY A 210 30.14 1.71 -5.54
N GLY A 211 30.61 1.20 -6.68
CA GLY A 211 30.85 -0.23 -6.92
C GLY A 211 29.71 -1.05 -7.54
N GLN A 212 30.00 -2.34 -7.77
CA GLN A 212 29.12 -3.29 -8.46
C GLN A 212 27.75 -3.46 -7.78
N ARG A 213 27.70 -3.39 -6.44
CA ARG A 213 26.45 -3.51 -5.67
C ARG A 213 25.44 -2.42 -6.02
N ARG A 214 25.90 -1.16 -6.10
CA ARG A 214 25.09 0.01 -6.49
C ARG A 214 24.51 -0.17 -7.88
N GLU A 215 25.35 -0.56 -8.84
CA GLU A 215 24.89 -0.72 -10.23
C GLU A 215 23.88 -1.87 -10.34
N ALA A 216 24.11 -2.99 -9.66
CA ALA A 216 23.17 -4.10 -9.62
C ALA A 216 21.80 -3.70 -9.01
N MET A 217 21.78 -2.88 -7.95
CA MET A 217 20.53 -2.34 -7.39
C MET A 217 19.81 -1.42 -8.38
N ARG A 218 20.55 -0.56 -9.08
CA ARG A 218 20.00 0.36 -10.09
C ARG A 218 19.46 -0.38 -11.30
N GLU A 219 20.16 -1.41 -11.76
CA GLU A 219 19.71 -2.31 -12.81
C GLU A 219 18.38 -2.97 -12.43
N ARG A 220 18.29 -3.53 -11.22
CA ARG A 220 17.03 -4.10 -10.71
C ARG A 220 15.92 -3.07 -10.62
N ALA A 221 16.20 -1.85 -10.13
CA ALA A 221 15.22 -0.78 -10.07
C ALA A 221 14.72 -0.37 -11.47
N ARG A 222 15.62 -0.26 -12.46
CA ARG A 222 15.26 0.02 -13.86
C ARG A 222 14.41 -1.10 -14.46
N ASN A 223 14.74 -2.35 -14.19
CA ASN A 223 13.97 -3.49 -14.67
C ASN A 223 12.59 -3.59 -13.99
N LEU A 224 12.51 -3.30 -12.69
CA LEU A 224 11.24 -3.23 -11.98
C LEU A 224 10.35 -2.10 -12.51
N LYS A 225 10.92 -0.91 -12.73
CA LYS A 225 10.22 0.23 -13.36
C LYS A 225 9.63 -0.17 -14.72
N LYS A 226 10.42 -0.82 -15.58
CA LYS A 226 9.93 -1.30 -16.90
C LYS A 226 8.78 -2.29 -16.77
N LYS A 227 8.84 -3.23 -15.82
CA LYS A 227 7.74 -4.19 -15.55
C LYS A 227 6.46 -3.46 -15.14
N VAL A 228 6.58 -2.49 -14.22
CA VAL A 228 5.46 -1.65 -13.78
C VAL A 228 4.85 -0.87 -14.94
N GLU A 229 5.68 -0.27 -15.80
CA GLU A 229 5.21 0.46 -17.01
C GLU A 229 4.45 -0.47 -17.98
N VAL A 230 4.88 -1.72 -18.13
CA VAL A 230 4.18 -2.75 -18.94
C VAL A 230 2.84 -3.15 -18.34
N CYS A 231 2.69 -3.18 -17.02
CA CYS A 231 1.41 -3.48 -16.36
C CYS A 231 0.40 -2.34 -16.51
N ILE A 232 0.86 -1.09 -16.56
CA ILE A 232 0.02 0.12 -16.54
C ILE A 232 -0.43 0.55 -17.95
N ARG A 233 0.40 0.35 -18.98
CA ARG A 233 0.06 0.71 -20.36
C ARG A 233 -1.22 -0.01 -20.83
N GLU A 234 -1.80 0.49 -21.92
CA GLU A 234 -2.96 -0.13 -22.57
C GLU A 234 -2.74 -1.62 -22.84
N GLY A 235 -3.70 -2.45 -22.44
CA GLY A 235 -3.64 -3.93 -22.51
C GLY A 235 -2.78 -4.61 -21.43
N GLY A 236 -2.09 -3.83 -20.58
CA GLY A 236 -1.36 -4.33 -19.41
C GLY A 236 -2.29 -4.83 -18.29
N SER A 237 -1.76 -5.61 -17.35
CA SER A 237 -2.55 -6.24 -16.27
C SER A 237 -3.36 -5.22 -15.46
N SER A 238 -2.73 -4.15 -14.97
CA SER A 238 -3.38 -3.10 -14.19
C SER A 238 -4.37 -2.28 -15.02
N ASN A 239 -4.06 -2.00 -16.29
CA ASN A 239 -5.03 -1.38 -17.21
C ASN A 239 -6.26 -2.27 -17.43
N ASN A 240 -6.09 -3.58 -17.56
CA ASN A 240 -7.20 -4.52 -17.67
C ASN A 240 -8.05 -4.57 -16.39
N TYR A 241 -7.43 -4.47 -15.20
CA TYR A 241 -8.18 -4.34 -13.94
C TYR A 241 -8.95 -3.03 -13.85
N LEU A 242 -8.42 -1.92 -14.39
CA LEU A 242 -9.15 -0.65 -14.49
C LEU A 242 -10.39 -0.81 -15.37
N ASN A 243 -10.25 -1.42 -16.55
CA ASN A 243 -11.38 -1.65 -17.45
C ASN A 243 -12.45 -2.53 -16.79
N ARG A 244 -12.05 -3.59 -16.08
CA ARG A 244 -12.97 -4.44 -15.30
C ARG A 244 -13.67 -3.68 -14.17
N LEU A 245 -12.99 -2.73 -13.52
CA LEU A 245 -13.61 -1.88 -12.51
C LEU A 245 -14.66 -0.97 -13.14
N VAL A 246 -14.35 -0.35 -14.29
CA VAL A 246 -15.30 0.49 -15.03
C VAL A 246 -16.50 -0.33 -15.49
N GLU A 247 -16.30 -1.50 -16.09
CA GLU A 247 -17.38 -2.42 -16.49
C GLU A 247 -18.29 -2.79 -15.32
N MET A 248 -17.70 -3.07 -14.15
CA MET A 248 -18.45 -3.36 -12.93
C MET A 248 -19.29 -2.16 -12.48
N ILE A 249 -18.70 -0.97 -12.41
CA ILE A 249 -19.43 0.25 -11.99
C ILE A 249 -20.56 0.56 -12.97
N MET A 250 -20.32 0.39 -14.27
CA MET A 250 -21.34 0.60 -15.30
C MET A 250 -22.47 -0.43 -15.22
N SER A 251 -22.23 -1.62 -14.67
CA SER A 251 -23.26 -2.65 -14.46
C SER A 251 -24.16 -2.41 -13.25
N PHE A 252 -23.85 -1.42 -12.40
CA PHE A 252 -24.68 -1.03 -11.26
C PHE A 252 -25.81 -0.07 -11.65
N LYS A 253 -25.73 0.53 -12.83
CA LYS A 253 -26.78 1.36 -13.44
C LYS A 253 -27.76 0.48 -14.22
#